data_AF-A0A1W0A6Q3-F1
#
_entry.id   AF-A0A1W0A6Q3-F1
#
_cell.length_a   1.000
_cell.length_b   1.000
_cell.length_c   1.000
_cell.angle_alpha   90.00
_cell.angle_beta   90.00
_cell.angle_gamma   90.00
#
_symmetry.space_group_name_H-M   'P 1'
#
loop_
_entity.id
_entity.type
_entity.pdbx_description
1 polymer ?
#
loop_
_entity_poly.entity_id
_entity_poly.type
_entity_poly.pdbx_seq_one_letter_code
_entity_poly.pdbx_strand_id
1 'polypeptide(L)'
;MNRRIGGALRGFQACCGVLIVATTMLTYDTFQLIDGDQYRYAQTYQFVSVVVGYTTIQYGVLYIVFVISLRKISPDVVLERFLDGILVICSIVCGYMAQRKILSCNTRMFVYQAHCDALTWSAIACFVNAGLFILSLLCSFCNKKKLNPDATQNLVPRGNYGPSIPMLSPRNFDDDNTDRIIPRGNFKPEEDRTDKLVPRGNFALKSIEPDEDKTEKLVPRGNFIV
;
A
#
# COMPACT_ATOMS: atom_id res chain seq x y z
N MET A 1 -0.45 -8.76 -12.56
CA MET A 1 -1.62 -8.90 -13.46
C MET A 1 -1.40 -8.10 -14.73
N ASN A 2 -1.76 -8.62 -15.91
CA ASN A 2 -1.73 -7.85 -17.17
C ASN A 2 -2.78 -6.71 -17.09
N ARG A 3 -2.45 -5.49 -17.51
CA ARG A 3 -3.32 -4.30 -17.38
C ARG A 3 -4.69 -4.51 -18.03
N ARG A 4 -4.75 -5.22 -19.17
CA ARG A 4 -6.02 -5.53 -19.86
C ARG A 4 -6.90 -6.50 -19.08
N ILE A 5 -6.30 -7.55 -18.53
CA ILE A 5 -7.00 -8.56 -17.73
C ILE A 5 -7.49 -7.95 -16.41
N GLY A 6 -6.62 -7.18 -15.74
CA GLY A 6 -6.99 -6.44 -14.53
C GLY A 6 -8.11 -5.46 -14.78
N GLY A 7 -8.02 -4.70 -15.88
CA GLY A 7 -9.07 -3.78 -16.30
C GLY A 7 -10.43 -4.44 -16.55
N ALA A 8 -10.45 -5.57 -17.26
CA ALA A 8 -11.68 -6.33 -17.49
C ALA A 8 -12.27 -6.85 -16.16
N LEU A 9 -11.44 -7.40 -15.27
CA LEU A 9 -11.87 -7.89 -13.96
C LEU A 9 -12.47 -6.77 -13.10
N ARG A 10 -11.83 -5.59 -13.07
CA ARG A 10 -12.36 -4.40 -12.37
C ARG A 10 -13.66 -3.89 -12.99
N GLY A 11 -13.82 -4.00 -14.31
CA GLY A 11 -15.07 -3.68 -15.00
C GLY A 11 -16.21 -4.61 -14.61
N PHE A 12 -15.97 -5.92 -14.54
CA PHE A 12 -16.96 -6.89 -14.06
C PHE A 12 -17.34 -6.64 -12.60
N GLN A 13 -16.36 -6.32 -11.75
CA GLN A 13 -16.62 -5.93 -10.36
C GLN A 13 -17.52 -4.69 -10.30
N ALA A 14 -17.23 -3.63 -11.07
CA ALA A 14 -18.08 -2.43 -11.13
C ALA A 14 -19.51 -2.76 -11.56
N CYS A 15 -19.70 -3.59 -12.59
CA CYS A 15 -21.03 -4.03 -13.03
C CYS A 15 -21.75 -4.80 -11.92
N CYS A 16 -21.04 -5.67 -11.21
CA CYS A 16 -21.58 -6.39 -10.05
C CYS A 16 -21.98 -5.43 -8.93
N GLY A 17 -21.20 -4.38 -8.68
CA GLY A 17 -21.54 -3.31 -7.75
C GLY A 17 -22.85 -2.59 -8.13
N VAL A 18 -23.07 -2.31 -9.41
CA VAL A 18 -24.35 -1.74 -9.89
C VAL A 18 -25.50 -2.70 -9.63
N LEU A 19 -25.32 -3.99 -9.90
CA LEU A 19 -26.35 -5.01 -9.62
C LEU A 19 -26.66 -5.10 -8.13
N ILE A 20 -25.66 -5.05 -7.25
CA ILE A 20 -25.86 -5.04 -5.79
C ILE A 20 -26.73 -3.85 -5.39
N VAL A 21 -26.39 -2.63 -5.83
CA VAL A 21 -27.16 -1.42 -5.50
C VAL A 21 -28.59 -1.50 -6.05
N ALA A 22 -28.76 -1.90 -7.31
CA ALA A 22 -30.07 -1.99 -7.93
C ALA A 22 -30.98 -3.00 -7.20
N THR A 23 -30.47 -4.21 -6.94
CA THR A 23 -31.24 -5.29 -6.31
C THR A 23 -31.55 -5.00 -4.84
N THR A 24 -30.62 -4.39 -4.09
CA THR A 24 -30.90 -3.93 -2.72
C THR A 24 -31.95 -2.82 -2.68
N MET A 25 -31.91 -1.88 -3.63
CA MET A 25 -32.91 -0.80 -3.72
C MET A 25 -34.30 -1.29 -4.14
N LEU A 26 -34.39 -2.39 -4.89
CA LEU A 26 -35.64 -3.03 -5.29
C LEU A 26 -36.21 -3.98 -4.22
N THR A 27 -35.53 -4.15 -3.09
CA THR A 27 -35.95 -5.12 -2.05
C THR A 27 -37.22 -4.69 -1.32
N TYR A 28 -37.42 -3.38 -1.12
CA TYR A 28 -38.60 -2.85 -0.43
C TYR A 28 -39.24 -1.71 -1.23
N ASP A 29 -40.56 -1.68 -1.21
CA ASP A 29 -41.32 -0.59 -1.77
C ASP A 29 -41.22 0.69 -0.94
N THR A 30 -41.53 1.81 -1.61
CA THR A 30 -41.67 3.12 -0.97
C THR A 30 -43.03 3.24 -0.30
N PHE A 31 -43.08 3.77 0.91
CA PHE A 31 -44.32 4.13 1.60
C PHE A 31 -44.30 5.61 1.97
N GLN A 32 -45.47 6.24 2.00
CA GLN A 32 -45.59 7.65 2.36
C GLN A 32 -45.95 7.81 3.84
N LEU A 33 -45.27 8.72 4.52
CA LEU A 33 -45.67 9.18 5.86
C LEU A 33 -46.62 10.37 5.76
N ILE A 34 -47.15 10.80 6.91
CA ILE A 34 -48.07 11.94 7.06
C ILE A 34 -47.48 13.24 6.48
N ASP A 35 -46.15 13.35 6.43
CA ASP A 35 -45.43 14.51 5.90
C ASP A 35 -45.43 14.59 4.35
N GLY A 36 -45.99 13.59 3.66
CA GLY A 36 -46.06 13.53 2.19
C GLY A 36 -44.79 12.99 1.51
N ASP A 37 -43.71 12.83 2.27
CA ASP A 37 -42.45 12.27 1.79
C ASP A 37 -42.49 10.74 1.65
N GLN A 38 -41.74 10.23 0.66
CA GLN A 38 -41.58 8.80 0.40
C GLN A 38 -40.38 8.22 1.18
N TYR A 39 -40.65 7.23 2.01
CA TYR A 39 -39.66 6.52 2.80
C TYR A 39 -39.53 5.07 2.33
N ARG A 40 -38.35 4.49 2.59
CA ARG A 40 -38.09 3.06 2.37
C ARG A 40 -37.63 2.42 3.66
N TYR A 41 -38.04 1.18 3.87
CA TYR A 41 -37.48 0.38 4.94
C TYR A 41 -36.00 0.10 4.65
N ALA A 42 -35.13 0.46 5.59
CA ALA A 42 -33.70 0.21 5.48
C ALA A 42 -33.23 -0.56 6.71
N GLN A 43 -32.82 -1.81 6.51
CA GLN A 43 -32.13 -2.57 7.56
C GLN A 43 -30.62 -2.32 7.45
N THR A 44 -29.90 -2.35 8.58
CA THR A 44 -28.47 -2.01 8.64
C THR A 44 -27.63 -2.76 7.62
N TYR A 45 -27.90 -4.05 7.39
CA TYR A 45 -27.14 -4.85 6.42
C TYR A 45 -27.33 -4.38 4.97
N GLN A 46 -28.49 -3.83 4.61
CA GLN A 46 -28.73 -3.29 3.27
C GLN A 46 -27.98 -1.98 3.06
N PHE A 47 -27.93 -1.14 4.09
CA PHE A 47 -27.11 0.08 4.06
C PHE A 47 -25.65 -0.28 3.81
N VAL A 48 -25.12 -1.26 4.54
CA VAL A 48 -23.74 -1.74 4.33
C VAL A 48 -23.58 -2.35 2.93
N SER A 49 -24.54 -3.14 2.44
CA SER A 49 -24.50 -3.72 1.10
C SER A 49 -24.47 -2.65 -0.01
N VAL A 50 -25.23 -1.57 0.15
CA VAL A 50 -25.23 -0.42 -0.77
C VAL A 50 -23.89 0.31 -0.74
N VAL A 51 -23.30 0.51 0.44
CA VAL A 51 -21.94 1.09 0.57
C VAL A 51 -20.90 0.20 -0.12
N VAL A 52 -20.98 -1.13 0.05
CA VAL A 52 -20.11 -2.10 -0.65
C VAL A 52 -20.31 -2.01 -2.17
N GLY A 53 -21.56 -1.89 -2.64
CA GLY A 53 -21.87 -1.71 -4.05
C GLY A 53 -21.26 -0.43 -4.62
N TYR A 54 -21.46 0.72 -3.95
CA TYR A 54 -20.89 2.00 -4.38
C TYR A 54 -19.37 2.02 -4.36
N THR A 55 -18.75 1.49 -3.31
CA THR A 55 -17.28 1.41 -3.22
C THR A 55 -16.71 0.52 -4.31
N THR A 56 -17.39 -0.59 -4.64
CA THR A 56 -17.02 -1.46 -5.77
C THR A 56 -17.11 -0.72 -7.11
N ILE A 57 -18.19 0.05 -7.34
CA ILE A 57 -18.35 0.87 -8.56
C ILE A 57 -17.24 1.92 -8.65
N GLN A 58 -17.06 2.72 -7.59
CA GLN A 58 -16.06 3.77 -7.54
C GLN A 58 -14.68 3.20 -7.82
N TYR A 59 -14.31 2.13 -7.13
CA TYR A 59 -13.01 1.50 -7.30
C TYR A 59 -12.79 0.97 -8.72
N GLY A 60 -13.77 0.27 -9.30
CA GLY A 60 -13.67 -0.25 -10.65
C GLY A 60 -13.61 0.84 -11.72
N VAL A 61 -14.43 1.90 -11.59
CA VAL A 61 -14.43 3.05 -12.52
C VAL A 61 -13.12 3.82 -12.43
N LEU A 62 -12.64 4.12 -11.21
CA LEU A 62 -11.37 4.82 -11.01
C LEU A 62 -10.21 4.02 -11.61
N TYR A 63 -10.21 2.69 -11.45
CA TYR A 63 -9.20 1.84 -12.08
C TYR A 63 -9.23 1.93 -13.60
N ILE A 64 -10.41 1.84 -14.22
CA ILE A 64 -10.55 1.93 -15.69
C ILE A 64 -10.10 3.31 -16.21
N VAL A 65 -10.50 4.39 -15.54
CA VAL A 65 -10.14 5.75 -15.95
C VAL A 65 -8.63 5.98 -15.80
N PHE A 66 -8.07 5.75 -14.61
CA PHE A 66 -6.68 6.12 -14.33
C PHE A 66 -5.64 5.15 -14.89
N VAL A 67 -5.93 3.85 -14.91
CA VAL A 67 -4.98 2.80 -15.31
C VAL A 67 -5.10 2.45 -16.79
N ILE A 68 -6.31 2.31 -17.32
CA ILE A 68 -6.54 1.90 -18.72
C ILE A 68 -6.57 3.12 -19.64
N SER A 69 -7.43 4.08 -19.33
CA SER A 69 -7.73 5.20 -20.23
C SER A 69 -6.62 6.24 -20.21
N LEU A 70 -6.24 6.71 -19.03
CA LEU A 70 -5.22 7.74 -18.86
C LEU A 70 -3.80 7.17 -18.82
N ARG A 71 -3.63 5.89 -18.45
CA ARG A 71 -2.32 5.21 -18.28
C ARG A 71 -1.35 5.97 -17.36
N LYS A 72 -1.86 6.83 -16.48
CA LYS A 72 -1.06 7.75 -15.65
C LYS A 72 -0.62 7.12 -14.33
N ILE A 73 -1.40 6.19 -13.81
CA ILE A 73 -1.21 5.66 -12.46
C ILE A 73 -0.92 4.17 -12.52
N SER A 74 0.14 3.75 -11.81
CA SER A 74 0.37 2.36 -11.44
C SER A 74 -0.08 2.16 -9.99
N PRO A 75 -1.20 1.44 -9.76
CA PRO A 75 -1.68 1.20 -8.41
C PRO A 75 -0.69 0.36 -7.61
N ASP A 76 -0.53 0.69 -6.32
CA ASP A 76 0.27 -0.09 -5.40
C ASP A 76 -0.41 -1.43 -5.12
N VAL A 77 0.32 -2.51 -5.30
CA VAL A 77 -0.14 -3.89 -5.13
C VAL A 77 -0.58 -4.15 -3.68
N VAL A 78 0.07 -3.53 -2.69
CA VAL A 78 -0.31 -3.71 -1.28
C VAL A 78 -1.68 -3.09 -1.02
N LEU A 79 -1.90 -1.86 -1.50
CA LEU A 79 -3.17 -1.16 -1.38
C LEU A 79 -4.30 -1.90 -2.10
N GLU A 80 -4.05 -2.41 -3.32
CA GLU A 80 -5.02 -3.22 -4.06
C GLU A 80 -5.44 -4.46 -3.27
N ARG A 81 -4.49 -5.19 -2.69
CA ARG A 81 -4.77 -6.39 -1.90
C ARG A 81 -5.54 -6.09 -0.63
N PHE A 82 -5.20 -4.98 0.03
CA PHE A 82 -5.89 -4.55 1.24
C PHE A 82 -7.35 -4.22 0.96
N LEU A 83 -7.61 -3.42 -0.08
CA LEU A 83 -8.96 -3.02 -0.47
C LEU A 83 -9.78 -4.21 -1.00
N ASP A 84 -9.18 -5.07 -1.82
CA ASP A 84 -9.82 -6.31 -2.28
C ASP A 84 -10.18 -7.20 -1.08
N GLY A 85 -9.29 -7.34 -0.10
CA GLY A 85 -9.54 -8.11 1.11
C GLY A 85 -10.73 -7.60 1.93
N ILE A 86 -10.81 -6.29 2.14
CA ILE A 86 -11.96 -5.66 2.83
C ILE A 86 -13.25 -5.93 2.06
N LEU A 87 -13.24 -5.71 0.74
CA LEU A 87 -14.43 -5.89 -0.08
C LEU A 87 -14.90 -7.35 -0.15
N VAL A 88 -13.99 -8.33 -0.10
CA VAL A 88 -14.36 -9.74 0.05
C VAL A 88 -15.11 -9.96 1.36
N ILE A 89 -14.53 -9.53 2.49
CA ILE A 89 -15.12 -9.75 3.81
C ILE A 89 -16.50 -9.09 3.89
N CYS A 90 -16.60 -7.82 3.51
CA CYS A 90 -17.86 -7.08 3.53
C CYS A 90 -18.91 -7.72 2.61
N SER A 91 -18.52 -8.18 1.42
CA SER A 91 -19.44 -8.84 0.47
C SER A 91 -19.95 -10.18 1.02
N ILE A 92 -19.08 -10.99 1.64
CA ILE A 92 -19.49 -12.26 2.26
C ILE A 92 -20.44 -12.02 3.42
N VAL A 93 -20.12 -11.07 4.31
CA VAL A 93 -20.97 -10.74 5.46
C VAL A 93 -22.34 -10.25 4.98
N CYS A 94 -22.39 -9.34 4.00
CA CYS A 94 -23.65 -8.86 3.44
C CYS A 94 -24.47 -9.98 2.79
N GLY A 95 -23.82 -10.82 1.96
CA GLY A 95 -24.47 -11.96 1.31
C GLY A 95 -25.02 -12.98 2.31
N TYR A 96 -24.25 -13.29 3.35
CA TYR A 96 -24.68 -14.19 4.43
C TYR A 96 -25.88 -13.64 5.21
N MET A 97 -25.85 -12.34 5.55
CA MET A 97 -26.96 -11.70 6.25
C MET A 97 -28.23 -11.65 5.38
N ALA A 98 -28.09 -11.37 4.09
CA ALA A 98 -29.21 -11.43 3.14
C ALA A 98 -29.75 -12.86 3.03
N GLN A 99 -28.89 -13.88 2.91
CA GLN A 99 -29.28 -15.29 2.83
C GLN A 99 -30.12 -15.73 4.04
N ARG A 100 -29.75 -15.32 5.25
CA ARG A 100 -30.53 -15.63 6.46
C ARG A 100 -31.93 -15.02 6.42
N LYS A 101 -32.09 -13.87 5.78
CA LYS A 101 -33.39 -13.19 5.63
C LYS A 101 -34.27 -13.85 4.57
N ILE A 102 -33.69 -14.42 3.51
CA ILE A 102 -34.43 -15.15 2.47
C ILE A 102 -35.23 -16.31 3.07
N LEU A 103 -34.65 -17.10 3.99
CA LEU A 103 -35.34 -18.23 4.64
C LEU A 103 -36.60 -17.80 5.41
N SER A 104 -36.66 -16.56 5.88
CA SER A 104 -37.79 -16.01 6.64
C SER A 104 -38.60 -14.98 5.84
N CYS A 105 -38.38 -14.88 4.52
CA CYS A 105 -38.95 -13.79 3.72
C CYS A 105 -40.48 -13.88 3.67
N ASN A 106 -41.04 -15.05 3.33
CA ASN A 106 -42.49 -15.21 3.20
C ASN A 106 -43.28 -15.01 4.50
N THR A 107 -42.68 -15.30 5.66
CA THR A 107 -43.40 -15.28 6.94
C THR A 107 -43.19 -14.00 7.75
N ARG A 108 -41.98 -13.42 7.73
CA ARG A 108 -41.64 -12.23 8.54
C ARG A 108 -41.53 -10.94 7.75
N MET A 109 -41.26 -11.03 6.44
CA MET A 109 -41.08 -9.85 5.59
C MET A 109 -42.34 -9.44 4.83
N PHE A 110 -43.42 -10.24 4.91
CA PHE A 110 -44.70 -9.92 4.26
C PHE A 110 -45.29 -8.58 4.73
N VAL A 111 -45.15 -8.26 6.02
CA VAL A 111 -45.60 -6.98 6.61
C VAL A 111 -44.87 -5.78 6.00
N TYR A 112 -43.64 -5.98 5.51
CA TYR A 112 -42.80 -4.94 4.92
C TYR A 112 -42.88 -4.90 3.39
N GLN A 113 -43.82 -5.63 2.78
CA GLN A 113 -43.98 -5.74 1.32
C GLN A 113 -42.66 -6.00 0.59
N ALA A 114 -41.85 -6.91 1.14
CA ALA A 114 -40.53 -7.17 0.61
C ALA A 114 -40.59 -8.04 -0.65
N HIS A 115 -39.86 -7.64 -1.69
CA HIS A 115 -39.66 -8.48 -2.86
C HIS A 115 -38.55 -9.51 -2.59
N CYS A 116 -38.96 -10.73 -2.25
CA CYS A 116 -38.05 -11.83 -1.94
C CYS A 116 -37.12 -12.19 -3.11
N ASP A 117 -37.55 -11.99 -4.36
CA ASP A 117 -36.72 -12.19 -5.54
C ASP A 117 -35.57 -11.18 -5.59
N ALA A 118 -35.85 -9.90 -5.37
CA ALA A 118 -34.82 -8.86 -5.33
C ALA A 118 -33.83 -9.09 -4.19
N LEU A 119 -34.32 -9.53 -3.02
CA LEU A 119 -33.46 -9.94 -1.90
C LEU A 119 -32.55 -11.12 -2.29
N THR A 120 -33.09 -12.11 -3.01
CA THR A 120 -32.32 -13.27 -3.48
C THR A 120 -31.24 -12.88 -4.48
N TRP A 121 -31.58 -12.03 -5.46
CA TRP A 121 -30.62 -11.48 -6.40
C TRP A 121 -29.54 -10.65 -5.71
N SER A 122 -29.88 -9.88 -4.68
CA SER A 122 -28.89 -9.11 -3.91
C SER A 122 -27.90 -10.02 -3.18
N ALA A 123 -28.36 -11.14 -2.60
CA ALA A 123 -27.50 -12.11 -1.94
C ALA A 123 -26.55 -12.78 -2.94
N ILE A 124 -27.08 -13.23 -4.08
CA ILE A 124 -26.28 -13.84 -5.16
C ILE A 124 -25.24 -12.85 -5.67
N ALA A 125 -25.63 -11.61 -5.94
CA ALA A 125 -24.72 -10.57 -6.42
C ALA A 125 -23.59 -10.30 -5.41
N CYS A 126 -23.86 -10.26 -4.11
CA CYS A 126 -22.82 -10.15 -3.07
C CYS A 126 -21.82 -11.32 -3.12
N PHE A 127 -22.27 -12.57 -3.27
CA PHE A 127 -21.37 -13.73 -3.37
C PHE A 127 -20.55 -13.74 -4.66
N VAL A 128 -21.17 -13.38 -5.79
CA VAL A 128 -20.47 -13.24 -7.07
C VAL A 128 -19.40 -12.15 -6.97
N ASN A 129 -19.72 -11.01 -6.36
CA ASN A 129 -18.76 -9.93 -6.13
C ASN A 129 -17.58 -10.39 -5.25
N ALA A 130 -17.85 -11.11 -4.16
CA ALA A 130 -16.82 -11.71 -3.32
C ALA A 130 -15.92 -12.66 -4.12
N GLY A 131 -16.50 -13.51 -4.95
CA GLY A 131 -15.76 -14.41 -5.84
C GLY A 131 -14.84 -13.66 -6.82
N LEU A 132 -15.32 -12.57 -7.42
CA LEU A 132 -14.51 -11.72 -8.31
C LEU A 132 -13.33 -11.06 -7.58
N PHE A 133 -13.52 -10.62 -6.34
CA PHE A 133 -12.43 -10.05 -5.54
C PHE A 133 -11.45 -11.11 -5.03
N ILE A 134 -11.92 -12.31 -4.67
CA ILE A 134 -11.04 -13.45 -4.36
C ILE A 134 -10.20 -13.80 -5.58
N LEU A 135 -10.81 -13.87 -6.77
CA LEU A 135 -10.09 -14.12 -8.01
C LEU A 135 -9.02 -13.04 -8.28
N SER A 136 -9.34 -11.77 -8.01
CA SER A 136 -8.38 -10.65 -8.10
C SER A 136 -7.21 -10.86 -7.15
N LEU A 137 -7.48 -11.20 -5.88
CA LEU A 137 -6.45 -11.47 -4.87
C LEU A 137 -5.55 -12.64 -5.28
N LEU A 138 -6.15 -13.77 -5.68
CA LEU A 138 -5.40 -14.94 -6.14
C LEU A 138 -4.53 -14.60 -7.33
N CYS A 139 -5.07 -13.89 -8.32
CA CYS A 139 -4.31 -13.39 -9.47
C CYS A 139 -3.18 -12.44 -9.03
N SER A 140 -3.38 -11.63 -8.00
CA SER A 140 -2.35 -10.75 -7.43
C SER A 140 -1.23 -11.54 -6.73
N PHE A 141 -1.56 -12.64 -6.05
CA PHE A 141 -0.57 -13.52 -5.40
C PHE A 141 0.19 -14.41 -6.39
N CYS A 142 -0.49 -14.97 -7.39
CA CYS A 142 0.13 -15.82 -8.42
C CYS A 142 1.08 -15.02 -9.31
N ASN A 143 0.78 -13.74 -9.56
CA ASN A 143 1.68 -12.84 -10.28
C ASN A 143 2.79 -12.29 -9.38
N LYS A 144 3.67 -13.17 -8.86
CA LYS A 144 4.93 -12.73 -8.27
C LYS A 144 5.80 -12.12 -9.38
N LYS A 145 5.92 -10.79 -9.43
CA LYS A 145 7.02 -10.15 -10.17
C LYS A 145 8.24 -10.03 -9.27
N LYS A 146 9.40 -10.29 -9.88
CA LYS A 146 10.74 -10.43 -9.29
C LYS A 146 11.00 -9.37 -8.22
N LEU A 147 11.54 -9.86 -7.10
CA LEU A 147 12.24 -9.07 -6.08
C LEU A 147 13.02 -7.96 -6.78
N ASN A 148 12.79 -6.69 -6.39
CA ASN A 148 13.56 -5.57 -6.93
C ASN A 148 15.05 -5.94 -6.88
N PRO A 149 15.80 -5.91 -8.01
CA PRO A 149 17.25 -6.06 -7.97
C PRO A 149 17.91 -4.94 -7.13
N ASP A 150 17.19 -3.86 -6.86
CA ASP A 150 17.64 -2.75 -6.01
C ASP A 150 17.60 -3.06 -4.51
N ALA A 151 16.92 -4.12 -4.08
CA ALA A 151 16.91 -4.54 -2.66
C ALA A 151 18.25 -5.17 -2.23
N THR A 152 19.12 -5.53 -3.18
CA THR A 152 20.48 -6.02 -2.91
C THR A 152 21.58 -5.08 -3.40
N GLN A 153 21.28 -4.11 -4.28
CA GLN A 153 22.28 -3.22 -4.88
C GLN A 153 22.47 -1.88 -4.16
N ASN A 154 21.67 -1.54 -3.15
CA ASN A 154 21.80 -0.28 -2.40
C ASN A 154 22.40 -0.46 -0.99
N LEU A 155 23.27 -1.47 -0.81
CA LEU A 155 24.06 -1.68 0.41
C LEU A 155 25.52 -1.21 0.30
N VAL A 156 25.90 -0.57 -0.81
CA VAL A 156 27.24 0.01 -0.94
C VAL A 156 27.16 1.52 -0.76
N PRO A 157 27.93 2.12 0.16
CA PRO A 157 28.09 3.56 0.21
C PRO A 157 28.51 4.06 -1.17
N ARG A 158 27.75 4.99 -1.76
CA ARG A 158 28.11 5.63 -3.03
C ARG A 158 29.36 6.49 -2.82
N GLY A 159 30.52 5.83 -2.80
CA GLY A 159 31.82 6.43 -3.01
C GLY A 159 31.85 6.95 -4.45
N ASN A 160 31.69 8.26 -4.57
CA ASN A 160 31.72 9.00 -5.81
C ASN A 160 33.16 9.00 -6.38
N TYR A 161 33.59 7.91 -7.01
CA TYR A 161 34.80 7.92 -7.83
C TYR A 161 34.46 8.58 -9.17
N GLY A 162 35.02 9.77 -9.36
CA GLY A 162 34.90 10.58 -10.55
C GLY A 162 35.45 9.95 -11.83
N PRO A 163 35.42 10.69 -12.96
CA PRO A 163 35.13 10.16 -14.28
C PRO A 163 36.27 9.35 -14.89
N SER A 164 35.92 8.19 -15.46
CA SER A 164 36.76 7.38 -16.34
C SER A 164 37.23 8.19 -17.55
N ILE A 165 38.53 8.46 -17.61
CA ILE A 165 39.19 8.98 -18.81
C ILE A 165 39.24 7.82 -19.85
N PRO A 166 38.92 8.05 -21.13
CA PRO A 166 39.00 6.99 -22.15
C PRO A 166 40.47 6.72 -22.50
N MET A 167 40.95 5.50 -22.26
CA MET A 167 42.28 5.07 -22.71
C MET A 167 42.30 4.94 -24.24
N LEU A 168 43.00 5.87 -24.90
CA LEU A 168 43.34 5.82 -26.32
C LEU A 168 44.80 5.38 -26.50
N SER A 169 44.95 4.18 -27.08
CA SER A 169 46.08 3.64 -27.88
C SER A 169 47.45 3.35 -27.24
N PRO A 170 48.17 2.31 -27.74
CA PRO A 170 49.40 1.78 -27.14
C PRO A 170 50.64 2.48 -27.72
N ARG A 171 51.66 2.71 -26.89
CA ARG A 171 53.00 3.06 -27.37
C ARG A 171 54.05 2.36 -26.51
N ASN A 172 54.72 1.40 -27.13
CA ASN A 172 56.03 0.91 -26.69
C ASN A 172 57.01 2.09 -26.64
N PHE A 173 57.91 2.11 -25.67
CA PHE A 173 59.37 2.28 -25.79
C PHE A 173 59.96 2.55 -24.40
N ASP A 174 61.10 1.93 -24.16
CA ASP A 174 61.97 2.05 -23.00
C ASP A 174 62.22 3.52 -22.59
N ASP A 175 62.19 3.81 -21.28
CA ASP A 175 63.25 4.52 -20.56
C ASP A 175 62.80 4.93 -19.14
N ASP A 176 63.63 4.51 -18.19
CA ASP A 176 63.69 4.95 -16.80
C ASP A 176 63.97 6.46 -16.74
N ASN A 177 63.07 7.26 -16.14
CA ASN A 177 63.37 8.65 -15.79
C ASN A 177 62.35 9.21 -14.77
N THR A 178 62.56 8.89 -13.49
CA THR A 178 61.84 9.45 -12.35
C THR A 178 62.32 10.85 -11.91
N ASP A 179 63.18 11.51 -12.70
CA ASP A 179 63.79 12.80 -12.33
C ASP A 179 63.10 14.06 -12.91
N ARG A 180 61.86 13.95 -13.42
CA ARG A 180 61.08 15.12 -13.88
C ARG A 180 59.65 15.14 -13.35
N ILE A 181 59.51 15.22 -12.03
CA ILE A 181 58.32 15.80 -11.42
C ILE A 181 58.72 17.14 -10.81
N ILE A 182 58.47 18.22 -11.56
CA ILE A 182 58.60 19.59 -11.05
C ILE A 182 57.28 19.92 -10.33
N PRO A 183 57.25 20.11 -9.00
CA PRO A 183 56.08 20.66 -8.34
C PRO A 183 55.98 22.16 -8.70
N ARG A 184 54.97 22.53 -9.49
CA ARG A 184 54.53 23.93 -9.60
C ARG A 184 53.84 24.32 -8.29
N GLY A 185 54.62 24.80 -7.34
CA GLY A 185 54.13 25.35 -6.07
C GLY A 185 55.26 26.04 -5.33
N ASN A 186 55.14 27.35 -5.12
CA ASN A 186 56.13 28.17 -4.46
C ASN A 186 56.11 27.91 -2.94
N PHE A 187 56.80 26.88 -2.47
CA PHE A 187 56.90 26.57 -1.05
C PHE A 187 58.23 27.09 -0.50
N LYS A 188 58.15 28.13 0.33
CA LYS A 188 59.23 28.46 1.28
C LYS A 188 59.31 27.34 2.33
N PRO A 189 60.50 27.04 2.88
CA PRO A 189 60.61 26.12 4.00
C PRO A 189 60.11 26.85 5.25
N GLU A 190 58.83 26.69 5.57
CA GLU A 190 58.32 27.07 6.90
C GLU A 190 58.56 25.91 7.86
N GLU A 191 59.12 26.26 9.01
CA GLU A 191 59.38 25.37 10.15
C GLU A 191 58.17 24.49 10.48
N ASP A 192 58.46 23.23 10.79
CA ASP A 192 57.49 22.24 11.20
C ASP A 192 56.73 22.73 12.45
N ARG A 193 55.45 23.06 12.27
CA ARG A 193 54.54 23.53 13.33
C ARG A 193 53.45 22.50 13.61
N THR A 194 53.79 21.21 13.55
CA THR A 194 52.92 20.11 13.99
C THR A 194 52.43 20.26 15.42
N ASP A 195 53.13 21.03 16.23
CA ASP A 195 52.81 21.29 17.65
C ASP A 195 51.56 22.17 17.84
N LYS A 196 51.01 22.75 16.77
CA LYS A 196 49.81 23.63 16.81
C LYS A 196 48.55 23.00 16.21
N LEU A 197 48.59 21.71 15.90
CA LEU A 197 47.39 20.98 15.46
C LEU A 197 46.48 20.69 16.65
N VAL A 198 45.57 21.61 16.94
CA VAL A 198 44.42 21.33 17.82
C VAL A 198 43.38 20.50 17.06
N PRO A 199 42.92 19.37 17.62
CA PRO A 199 41.84 18.60 17.01
C PRO A 199 40.56 19.44 16.97
N ARG A 200 40.00 19.65 15.78
CA ARG A 200 38.64 20.19 15.62
C ARG A 200 37.63 19.11 15.97
N GLY A 201 37.39 18.95 17.26
CA GLY A 201 36.38 18.09 17.84
C GLY A 201 36.33 18.34 19.33
N ASN A 202 35.16 18.69 19.85
CA ASN A 202 34.96 18.98 21.26
C ASN A 202 34.92 17.67 22.07
N PHE A 203 36.01 16.92 22.07
CA PHE A 203 36.24 15.78 22.94
C PHE A 203 37.12 16.26 24.09
N ALA A 204 36.46 16.82 25.10
CA ALA A 204 37.12 17.10 26.37
C ALA A 204 37.57 15.75 26.97
N LEU A 205 38.87 15.50 26.86
CA LEU A 205 39.58 14.46 27.58
C LEU A 205 39.64 14.91 29.05
N LYS A 206 38.67 14.50 29.86
CA LYS A 206 38.88 14.47 31.31
C LYS A 206 39.95 13.40 31.55
N SER A 207 41.02 13.82 32.20
CA SER A 207 42.09 12.97 32.72
C SER A 207 41.52 11.72 33.38
N ILE A 208 42.13 10.60 33.04
CA ILE A 208 41.94 9.30 33.69
C ILE A 208 42.34 9.46 35.17
N GLU A 209 41.35 9.54 36.05
CA GLU A 209 41.49 9.15 37.46
C GLU A 209 41.16 7.65 37.56
N PRO A 210 41.85 6.89 38.43
CA PRO A 210 41.69 5.44 38.52
C PRO A 210 40.26 5.04 38.93
N ASP A 211 39.81 3.92 38.36
CA ASP A 211 38.49 3.31 38.53
C ASP A 211 38.02 3.24 39.99
N GLU A 212 37.04 4.08 40.35
CA GLU A 212 36.13 3.81 41.46
C GLU A 212 34.84 3.17 40.91
N ASP A 213 34.57 1.95 41.39
CA ASP A 213 33.39 1.16 41.10
C ASP A 213 32.11 1.90 41.53
N LYS A 214 31.26 2.25 40.57
CA LYS A 214 29.98 2.96 40.78
C LYS A 214 28.77 2.11 40.42
N THR A 215 28.79 0.86 40.84
CA THR A 215 27.66 -0.07 40.70
C THR A 215 26.44 0.26 41.59
N GLU A 216 26.48 1.30 42.43
CA GLU A 216 25.39 1.60 43.38
C GLU A 216 24.38 2.69 42.98
N LYS A 217 24.36 3.16 41.71
CA LYS A 217 23.47 4.29 41.33
C LYS A 217 22.42 4.01 40.26
N LEU A 218 21.82 2.82 40.29
CA LEU A 218 20.55 2.56 39.60
C LEU A 218 19.43 2.32 40.63
N VAL A 219 18.77 3.42 40.98
CA VAL A 219 17.53 3.42 41.77
C VAL A 219 16.40 2.90 40.86
N PRO A 220 15.53 1.98 41.32
CA PRO A 220 14.43 1.48 40.52
C PRO A 220 13.25 2.47 40.53
N ARG A 221 12.76 2.85 39.35
CA ARG A 221 11.44 3.46 39.12
C ARG A 221 10.87 2.81 37.86
N GLY A 222 9.73 2.15 37.82
CA GLY A 222 8.66 1.91 38.79
C GLY A 222 7.68 0.90 38.18
N ASN A 223 6.70 0.50 38.99
CA ASN A 223 5.81 -0.65 38.85
C ASN A 223 4.98 -0.72 37.55
N PHE A 224 4.86 -1.94 37.01
CA PHE A 224 3.71 -2.34 36.20
C PHE A 224 2.51 -2.51 37.13
N ILE A 225 1.47 -1.71 36.91
CA ILE A 225 0.15 -1.92 37.53
C ILE A 225 -0.63 -2.88 36.64
N VAL A 226 -1.18 -3.90 37.29
CA VAL A 226 -2.12 -4.92 36.78
C VAL A 226 -3.50 -4.31 36.58
#